data_AF-A0A940QLL7-F1
#
_entry.id   AF-A0A940QLL7-F1
#
_cell.length_a   1.000
_cell.length_b   1.000
_cell.length_c   1.000
_cell.angle_alpha   90.00
_cell.angle_beta   90.00
_cell.angle_gamma   90.00
#
_symmetry.space_group_name_H-M   'P 1'
#
loop_
_entity.id
_entity.type
_entity.pdbx_description
1 polymer ?
#
loop_
_entity_poly.entity_id
_entity_poly.type
_entity_poly.pdbx_seq_one_letter_code
_entity_poly.pdbx_strand_id
1 'polypeptide(L)'
;MSSGVKYLIAGVAVVALLGGGVFAMKMTDPAKNSEEDSETSSSESETLAPVYTGSSDDIVSIEVKNDAGGYTFVRKTKATGEAQAVFTVEGLDGIKLDSNLVDGFAVQAKELVPEKIIAEKADDLSNFGLDKPKAEVTVTYDGDSAGKAVILVGNNTPGGDIYVKTKDADTVYSVSSGFVKSYTYEKEYFISKTVLENPSDKEMPVVNSITIERPNLEKPIVLEYTGENKSGGTSATHVMTSPVKAYLDVSKSADYTHGLFGLTADTVLSASPTEEELKVAGIAEPTCTVTMKCDDGKTY
;
A
#
# COMPACT_ATOMS: atom_id res chain seq x y z
N MET A 1 -46.63 18.56 -26.51
CA MET A 1 -45.47 19.39 -26.12
C MET A 1 -45.32 19.33 -24.61
N SER A 2 -44.29 18.65 -24.13
CA SER A 2 -43.89 18.59 -22.71
C SER A 2 -42.47 19.18 -22.57
N SER A 3 -42.22 19.81 -21.43
CA SER A 3 -41.15 20.78 -21.13
C SER A 3 -39.72 20.22 -21.03
N GLY A 4 -39.44 19.03 -21.58
CA GLY A 4 -38.12 18.39 -21.52
C GLY A 4 -37.14 18.74 -22.66
N VAL A 5 -37.58 19.46 -23.70
CA VAL A 5 -36.78 19.62 -24.95
C VAL A 5 -36.03 20.96 -25.04
N LYS A 6 -36.28 21.93 -24.13
CA LYS A 6 -35.68 23.28 -24.23
C LYS A 6 -34.28 23.41 -23.59
N TYR A 7 -33.86 22.47 -22.74
CA TYR A 7 -32.52 22.52 -22.10
C TYR A 7 -31.44 21.70 -22.82
N LEU A 8 -31.81 20.89 -23.81
CA LEU A 8 -30.86 20.06 -24.56
C LEU A 8 -30.33 20.76 -25.83
N ILE A 9 -31.01 21.82 -26.29
CA ILE A 9 -30.57 22.62 -27.45
C ILE A 9 -29.69 23.81 -27.04
N ALA A 10 -29.72 24.24 -25.77
CA ALA A 10 -28.82 25.27 -25.25
C ALA A 10 -27.44 24.73 -24.81
N GLY A 11 -27.34 23.45 -24.44
CA GLY A 11 -26.09 22.80 -24.02
C GLY A 11 -25.18 22.33 -25.17
N VAL A 12 -25.72 22.20 -26.39
CA VAL A 12 -24.95 21.72 -27.56
C VAL A 12 -24.39 22.88 -28.41
N ALA A 13 -24.91 24.11 -28.24
CA ALA A 13 -24.43 25.29 -28.96
C ALA A 13 -23.14 25.92 -28.38
N VAL A 14 -22.80 25.67 -27.11
CA VAL A 14 -21.58 26.23 -26.47
C VAL A 14 -20.36 25.31 -26.65
N VAL A 15 -20.57 24.01 -26.78
CA VAL A 15 -19.48 23.03 -27.00
C VAL A 15 -19.01 23.03 -28.47
N ALA A 16 -19.87 23.40 -29.42
CA ALA A 16 -19.49 23.54 -30.84
C ALA A 16 -18.71 24.83 -31.16
N LEU A 17 -18.75 25.86 -30.30
CA LEU A 17 -18.00 27.11 -30.50
C LEU A 17 -16.61 27.10 -29.85
N LEU A 18 -16.34 26.21 -28.88
CA LEU A 18 -15.01 26.06 -28.27
C LEU A 18 -14.18 24.93 -28.90
N GLY A 19 -14.82 23.93 -29.53
CA GLY A 19 -14.12 22.86 -30.27
C GLY A 19 -13.73 23.21 -31.71
N GLY A 20 -14.37 24.21 -32.32
CA GLY A 20 -14.12 24.60 -33.73
C GLY A 20 -12.95 25.57 -33.94
N GLY A 21 -12.50 26.28 -32.89
CA GLY A 21 -11.42 27.28 -32.98
C GLY A 21 -10.00 26.73 -32.95
N VAL A 22 -9.80 25.51 -32.44
CA VAL A 22 -8.45 24.92 -32.29
C VAL A 22 -8.07 24.02 -33.48
N PHE A 23 -9.04 23.57 -34.28
CA PHE A 23 -8.77 22.69 -35.42
C PHE A 23 -8.59 23.43 -36.75
N ALA A 24 -9.08 24.67 -36.88
CA ALA A 24 -9.02 25.44 -38.13
C ALA A 24 -7.70 26.22 -38.35
N MET A 25 -6.75 26.19 -37.41
CA MET A 25 -5.45 26.88 -37.56
C MET A 25 -4.28 25.95 -37.93
N LYS A 26 -4.53 24.64 -38.06
CA LYS A 26 -3.50 23.63 -38.41
C LYS A 26 -3.68 22.97 -39.78
N MET A 27 -4.60 23.42 -40.63
CA MET A 27 -4.76 22.90 -41.99
C MET A 27 -5.13 24.01 -42.98
N THR A 28 -4.12 24.77 -43.41
CA THR A 28 -4.12 25.39 -44.74
C THR A 28 -2.66 25.48 -45.22
N ASP A 29 -2.28 24.42 -45.93
CA ASP A 29 -1.13 24.14 -46.82
C ASP A 29 -0.53 25.31 -47.64
N PRO A 30 0.57 25.14 -48.42
CA PRO A 30 1.73 24.21 -48.33
C PRO A 30 3.11 24.85 -48.71
N ALA A 31 4.20 24.16 -48.35
CA ALA A 31 5.55 24.14 -48.95
C ALA A 31 6.14 25.41 -49.64
N LYS A 32 7.13 26.04 -48.98
CA LYS A 32 8.42 26.42 -49.62
C LYS A 32 9.51 26.73 -48.58
N ASN A 33 10.70 26.25 -48.93
CA ASN A 33 11.96 26.25 -48.21
C ASN A 33 12.51 27.67 -47.96
N SER A 34 12.81 28.02 -46.71
CA SER A 34 13.78 29.06 -46.34
C SER A 34 14.06 28.99 -44.84
N GLU A 35 15.33 28.81 -44.51
CA GLU A 35 15.93 28.87 -43.17
C GLU A 35 15.59 30.21 -42.50
N GLU A 36 14.97 30.18 -41.33
CA GLU A 36 14.97 31.29 -40.38
C GLU A 36 14.68 30.75 -38.97
N ASP A 37 15.50 31.19 -38.02
CA ASP A 37 15.54 30.83 -36.60
C ASP A 37 14.16 30.59 -35.96
N SER A 38 13.90 29.35 -35.55
CA SER A 38 12.94 29.11 -34.47
C SER A 38 13.75 28.81 -33.21
N GLU A 39 13.83 29.79 -32.32
CA GLU A 39 14.21 29.57 -30.93
C GLU A 39 13.35 28.42 -30.39
N THR A 40 13.97 27.26 -30.28
CA THR A 40 13.41 26.14 -29.55
C THR A 40 13.50 26.56 -28.09
N SER A 41 12.39 27.02 -27.53
CA SER A 41 12.25 27.13 -26.08
C SER A 41 12.30 25.71 -25.52
N SER A 42 13.52 25.26 -25.24
CA SER A 42 13.78 24.12 -24.38
C SER A 42 13.25 24.52 -23.00
N SER A 43 12.08 24.01 -22.64
CA SER A 43 11.65 23.98 -21.27
C SER A 43 12.64 23.09 -20.52
N GLU A 44 13.67 23.71 -19.95
CA GLU A 44 14.48 23.10 -18.91
C GLU A 44 13.52 22.69 -17.80
N SER A 45 13.42 21.39 -17.57
CA SER A 45 12.76 20.85 -16.38
C SER A 45 13.66 21.23 -15.21
N GLU A 46 13.51 22.44 -14.68
CA GLU A 46 14.20 22.84 -13.46
C GLU A 46 13.72 21.93 -12.32
N THR A 47 14.62 21.11 -11.78
CA THR A 47 14.34 20.31 -10.60
C THR A 47 14.14 21.24 -9.42
N LEU A 48 12.93 21.28 -8.87
CA LEU A 48 12.61 22.11 -7.72
C LEU A 48 13.41 21.65 -6.49
N ALA A 49 13.78 22.60 -5.63
CA ALA A 49 14.42 22.29 -4.36
C ALA A 49 13.46 21.52 -3.43
N PRO A 50 13.97 20.60 -2.60
CA PRO A 50 13.16 19.90 -1.60
C PRO A 50 12.44 20.87 -0.65
N VAL A 51 11.21 20.54 -0.26
CA VAL A 51 10.39 21.30 0.70
C VAL A 51 11.06 21.39 2.08
N TYR A 52 11.84 20.37 2.42
CA TYR A 52 12.77 20.35 3.55
C TYR A 52 13.93 19.40 3.19
N THR A 53 15.06 19.63 3.83
CA THR A 53 16.27 18.83 3.64
C THR A 53 16.69 18.19 4.95
N GLY A 54 16.86 16.88 4.95
CA GLY A 54 17.43 16.13 6.06
C GLY A 54 18.18 14.89 5.56
N SER A 55 18.97 14.28 6.43
CA SER A 55 19.56 12.95 6.17
C SER A 55 18.63 11.88 6.71
N SER A 56 18.32 10.85 5.91
CA SER A 56 17.57 9.67 6.35
C SER A 56 18.26 8.98 7.52
N ASP A 57 19.59 9.03 7.53
CA ASP A 57 20.44 8.37 8.52
C ASP A 57 20.34 9.03 9.90
N ASP A 58 19.99 10.32 9.92
CA ASP A 58 19.83 11.12 11.12
C ASP A 58 18.38 11.19 11.62
N ILE A 59 17.40 10.65 10.87
CA ILE A 59 16.01 10.58 11.34
C ILE A 59 15.96 9.71 12.61
N VAL A 60 15.43 10.26 13.69
CA VAL A 60 15.22 9.57 14.97
C VAL A 60 13.80 9.05 15.08
N SER A 61 12.83 9.88 14.71
CA SER A 61 11.41 9.53 14.74
C SER A 61 10.61 10.31 13.72
N ILE A 62 9.48 9.72 13.32
CA ILE A 62 8.48 10.36 12.46
C ILE A 62 7.13 10.17 13.15
N GLU A 63 6.57 11.25 13.69
CA GLU A 63 5.25 11.27 14.33
C GLU A 63 4.21 11.73 13.31
N VAL A 64 3.17 10.93 13.09
CA VAL A 64 2.06 11.21 12.16
C VAL A 64 0.78 11.37 12.96
N LYS A 65 0.16 12.54 12.84
CA LYS A 65 -1.19 12.82 13.37
C LYS A 65 -2.16 12.89 12.21
N ASN A 66 -3.12 11.97 12.18
CA ASN A 66 -4.14 11.90 11.14
C ASN A 66 -5.49 11.43 11.72
N ASP A 67 -6.54 11.42 10.90
CA ASP A 67 -7.87 10.96 11.32
C ASP A 67 -7.98 9.43 11.47
N ALA A 68 -6.96 8.68 11.06
CA ALA A 68 -6.88 7.22 11.16
C ALA A 68 -6.24 6.72 12.47
N GLY A 69 -6.11 7.60 13.47
CA GLY A 69 -5.58 7.28 14.80
C GLY A 69 -4.12 7.65 15.02
N GLY A 70 -3.40 8.08 13.98
CA GLY A 70 -2.00 8.48 14.03
C GLY A 70 -1.04 7.33 14.38
N TYR A 71 0.26 7.58 14.23
CA TYR A 71 1.30 6.61 14.53
C TYR A 71 2.68 7.25 14.62
N THR A 72 3.63 6.56 15.25
CA THR A 72 5.01 7.02 15.39
C THR A 72 5.97 5.96 14.90
N PHE A 73 6.83 6.31 13.94
CA PHE A 73 8.01 5.53 13.61
C PHE A 73 9.17 5.92 14.51
N VAL A 74 9.90 4.93 15.02
CA VAL A 74 11.06 5.13 15.88
C VAL A 74 12.24 4.34 15.35
N ARG A 75 13.40 4.98 15.27
CA ARG A 75 14.65 4.35 14.88
C ARG A 75 15.08 3.34 15.95
N LYS A 76 15.25 2.08 15.57
CA LYS A 76 15.83 1.02 16.42
C LYS A 76 17.35 1.01 16.33
N THR A 77 17.90 1.19 15.13
CA THR A 77 19.36 1.23 14.92
C THR A 77 19.73 2.39 14.01
N LYS A 78 20.81 3.10 14.36
CA LYS A 78 21.37 4.15 13.49
C LYS A 78 22.04 3.53 12.27
N ALA A 79 21.99 4.23 11.14
CA ALA A 79 22.74 3.86 9.94
C ALA A 79 24.25 3.85 10.24
N THR A 80 24.98 2.89 9.68
CA THR A 80 26.44 2.78 9.86
C THR A 80 27.10 2.27 8.59
N GLY A 81 28.01 3.05 8.02
CA GLY A 81 28.68 2.68 6.76
C GLY A 81 27.67 2.54 5.63
N GLU A 82 27.58 1.33 5.06
CA GLU A 82 26.62 1.00 3.99
C GLU A 82 25.26 0.52 4.53
N ALA A 83 25.14 0.24 5.83
CA ALA A 83 23.90 -0.22 6.44
C ALA A 83 22.95 0.95 6.72
N GLN A 84 21.72 0.83 6.22
CA GLN A 84 20.66 1.81 6.45
C GLN A 84 20.15 1.76 7.90
N ALA A 85 19.54 2.85 8.36
CA ALA A 85 18.85 2.88 9.64
C ALA A 85 17.64 1.94 9.64
N VAL A 86 17.41 1.24 10.77
CA VAL A 86 16.25 0.35 10.92
C VAL A 86 15.21 1.02 11.78
N PHE A 87 13.97 1.02 11.31
CA PHE A 87 12.83 1.62 11.99
C PHE A 87 11.81 0.57 12.45
N THR A 88 10.97 0.98 13.39
CA THR A 88 9.78 0.25 13.81
C THR A 88 8.62 1.22 13.98
N VAL A 89 7.42 0.70 14.21
CA VAL A 89 6.23 1.48 14.55
C VAL A 89 5.85 1.23 16.01
N GLU A 90 5.69 2.30 16.79
CA GLU A 90 5.29 2.19 18.20
C GLU A 90 3.94 1.47 18.34
N GLY A 91 3.85 0.57 19.32
CA GLY A 91 2.64 -0.18 19.60
C GLY A 91 2.37 -1.36 18.66
N LEU A 92 3.32 -1.70 17.78
CA LEU A 92 3.33 -2.93 16.98
C LEU A 92 4.48 -3.87 17.37
N ASP A 93 5.00 -3.75 18.59
CA ASP A 93 6.08 -4.60 19.08
C ASP A 93 5.68 -6.08 19.10
N GLY A 94 6.54 -6.95 18.56
CA GLY A 94 6.28 -8.39 18.47
C GLY A 94 5.39 -8.80 17.29
N ILE A 95 4.85 -7.85 16.53
CA ILE A 95 4.10 -8.11 15.30
C ILE A 95 5.06 -8.04 14.11
N LYS A 96 4.95 -8.98 13.18
CA LYS A 96 5.74 -8.97 11.95
C LYS A 96 5.29 -7.80 11.07
N LEU A 97 6.18 -6.86 10.80
CA LEU A 97 5.94 -5.74 9.90
C LEU A 97 6.31 -6.08 8.46
N ASP A 98 5.69 -5.38 7.50
CA ASP A 98 6.11 -5.39 6.11
C ASP A 98 7.38 -4.54 5.95
N SER A 99 8.53 -5.20 5.77
CA SER A 99 9.81 -4.52 5.66
C SER A 99 9.86 -3.55 4.49
N ASN A 100 9.21 -3.85 3.36
CA ASN A 100 9.23 -2.95 2.21
C ASN A 100 8.52 -1.63 2.53
N LEU A 101 7.39 -1.72 3.27
CA LEU A 101 6.65 -0.53 3.68
C LEU A 101 7.40 0.26 4.76
N VAL A 102 7.99 -0.42 5.75
CA VAL A 102 8.72 0.24 6.84
C VAL A 102 10.03 0.87 6.36
N ASP A 103 10.82 0.14 5.57
CA ASP A 103 12.12 0.62 5.07
C ASP A 103 11.93 1.76 4.08
N GLY A 104 10.89 1.68 3.22
CA GLY A 104 10.53 2.75 2.30
C GLY A 104 10.06 4.03 3.00
N PHE A 105 9.51 3.93 4.22
CA PHE A 105 8.93 5.07 4.93
C PHE A 105 9.98 6.11 5.35
N ALA A 106 11.10 5.67 5.91
CA ALA A 106 12.18 6.59 6.31
C ALA A 106 12.83 7.27 5.10
N VAL A 107 12.94 6.55 3.97
CA VAL A 107 13.43 7.11 2.70
C VAL A 107 12.49 8.20 2.19
N GLN A 108 11.18 8.00 2.27
CA GLN A 108 10.17 9.01 1.89
C GLN A 108 10.20 10.27 2.79
N ALA A 109 10.61 10.11 4.04
CA ALA A 109 10.74 11.20 5.02
C ALA A 109 12.10 11.91 5.00
N LYS A 110 13.06 11.45 4.18
CA LYS A 110 14.39 12.06 4.04
C LYS A 110 14.29 13.46 3.46
N GLU A 111 13.68 13.54 2.29
CA GLU A 111 13.53 14.75 1.49
C GLU A 111 12.25 14.64 0.70
N LEU A 112 11.54 15.76 0.58
CA LEU A 112 10.30 15.81 -0.18
C LEU A 112 10.47 16.78 -1.34
N VAL A 113 10.73 16.24 -2.52
CA VAL A 113 10.88 17.04 -3.74
C VAL A 113 9.49 17.35 -4.29
N PRO A 114 9.10 18.62 -4.43
CA PRO A 114 7.81 18.98 -4.99
C PRO A 114 7.81 18.82 -6.51
N GLU A 115 6.65 18.47 -7.06
CA GLU A 115 6.41 18.46 -8.50
C GLU A 115 6.20 19.89 -9.01
N LYS A 116 5.46 20.69 -8.24
CA LYS A 116 5.13 22.09 -8.59
C LYS A 116 5.01 22.97 -7.36
N ILE A 117 5.30 24.25 -7.55
CA ILE A 117 4.85 25.32 -6.66
C ILE A 117 3.43 25.68 -7.07
N ILE A 118 2.48 25.58 -6.14
CA ILE A 118 1.06 25.85 -6.38
C ILE A 118 0.72 27.29 -6.02
N ALA A 119 1.27 27.78 -4.92
CA ALA A 119 1.15 29.17 -4.48
C ALA A 119 2.34 29.53 -3.61
N GLU A 120 3.05 30.63 -3.89
CA GLU A 120 4.12 31.12 -3.01
C GLU A 120 3.57 31.65 -1.69
N LYS A 121 2.36 32.20 -1.74
CA LYS A 121 1.61 32.65 -0.57
C LYS A 121 0.13 32.44 -0.82
N ALA A 122 -0.46 31.50 -0.11
CA ALA A 122 -1.89 31.24 -0.19
C ALA A 122 -2.66 32.13 0.79
N ASP A 123 -3.62 32.90 0.28
CA ASP A 123 -4.51 33.72 1.12
C ASP A 123 -5.52 32.86 1.90
N ASP A 124 -5.90 31.70 1.35
CA ASP A 124 -6.86 30.78 1.95
C ASP A 124 -6.39 29.32 1.81
N LEU A 125 -5.96 28.74 2.93
CA LEU A 125 -5.46 27.37 3.02
C LEU A 125 -6.56 26.30 2.94
N SER A 126 -7.83 26.69 3.10
CA SER A 126 -8.95 25.75 3.06
C SER A 126 -9.18 25.16 1.67
N ASN A 127 -8.87 25.91 0.61
CA ASN A 127 -8.92 25.43 -0.78
C ASN A 127 -7.98 24.25 -1.02
N PHE A 128 -6.90 24.15 -0.23
CA PHE A 128 -5.91 23.08 -0.30
C PHE A 128 -6.13 22.02 0.78
N GLY A 129 -7.07 22.23 1.70
CA GLY A 129 -7.25 21.38 2.89
C GLY A 129 -6.05 21.45 3.86
N LEU A 130 -5.32 22.57 3.89
CA LEU A 130 -4.14 22.77 4.73
C LEU A 130 -4.46 23.56 6.01
N ASP A 131 -5.67 24.11 6.15
CA ASP A 131 -6.22 24.65 7.39
C ASP A 131 -6.66 23.53 8.35
N LYS A 132 -7.16 22.43 7.79
CA LYS A 132 -7.49 21.17 8.46
C LYS A 132 -6.80 20.03 7.70
N PRO A 133 -5.48 19.86 7.92
CA PRO A 133 -4.71 18.87 7.19
C PRO A 133 -5.20 17.45 7.47
N LYS A 134 -5.14 16.60 6.46
CA LYS A 134 -5.40 15.16 6.59
C LYS A 134 -4.33 14.45 7.41
N ALA A 135 -3.12 14.99 7.40
CA ALA A 135 -2.05 14.58 8.30
C ALA A 135 -1.12 15.74 8.66
N GLU A 136 -0.68 15.80 9.91
CA GLU A 136 0.47 16.58 10.36
C GLU A 136 1.61 15.61 10.69
N VAL A 137 2.73 15.74 9.98
CA VAL A 137 3.89 14.86 10.07
C VAL A 137 5.05 15.62 10.68
N THR A 138 5.58 15.13 11.80
CA THR A 138 6.75 15.70 12.49
C THR A 138 7.92 14.74 12.36
N VAL A 139 8.94 15.13 11.60
CA VAL A 139 10.19 14.39 11.48
C VAL A 139 11.20 14.99 12.45
N THR A 140 11.76 14.17 13.33
CA THR A 140 12.80 14.57 14.30
C THR A 140 14.14 13.98 13.89
N TYR A 141 15.17 14.82 13.84
CA TYR A 141 16.53 14.45 13.43
C TYR A 141 17.52 14.61 14.58
N ASP A 142 18.62 13.85 14.54
CA ASP A 142 19.81 14.04 15.38
C ASP A 142 21.05 14.45 14.59
N GLY A 143 22.22 14.44 15.26
CA GLY A 143 23.50 14.74 14.62
C GLY A 143 23.62 16.19 14.13
N ASP A 144 24.26 16.36 12.98
CA ASP A 144 24.48 17.67 12.37
C ASP A 144 23.18 18.30 11.82
N SER A 145 22.15 17.46 11.59
CA SER A 145 20.81 17.88 11.16
C SER A 145 19.83 18.06 12.33
N ALA A 146 20.31 18.11 13.57
CA ALA A 146 19.47 18.11 14.77
C ALA A 146 18.36 19.19 14.71
N GLY A 147 17.11 18.75 14.87
CA GLY A 147 15.95 19.63 14.74
C GLY A 147 14.67 18.87 14.43
N LYS A 148 13.64 19.63 14.04
CA LYS A 148 12.34 19.09 13.63
C LYS A 148 11.86 19.76 12.35
N ALA A 149 11.33 18.97 11.44
CA ALA A 149 10.55 19.45 10.30
C ALA A 149 9.09 19.03 10.49
N VAL A 150 8.15 19.98 10.31
CA VAL A 150 6.72 19.70 10.40
C VAL A 150 6.06 19.97 9.06
N ILE A 151 5.38 18.96 8.54
CA ILE A 151 4.76 18.94 7.21
C ILE A 151 3.25 18.79 7.39
N LEU A 152 2.48 19.59 6.66
CA LEU A 152 1.03 19.51 6.60
C LEU A 152 0.62 18.91 5.26
N VAL A 153 -0.18 17.84 5.32
CA VAL A 153 -0.67 17.09 4.15
C VAL A 153 -2.14 17.43 3.94
N GLY A 154 -2.45 17.98 2.76
CA GLY A 154 -3.78 18.48 2.43
C GLY A 154 -4.59 17.57 1.50
N ASN A 155 -5.39 18.19 0.65
CA ASN A 155 -6.24 17.54 -0.34
C ASN A 155 -5.46 17.02 -1.55
N ASN A 156 -6.09 16.14 -2.32
CA ASN A 156 -5.58 15.75 -3.63
C ASN A 156 -5.74 16.92 -4.60
N THR A 157 -4.74 17.13 -5.46
CA THR A 157 -4.86 18.03 -6.60
C THR A 157 -5.72 17.36 -7.68
N PRO A 158 -6.29 18.12 -8.64
CA PRO A 158 -6.98 17.54 -9.79
C PRO A 158 -6.12 16.59 -10.63
N GLY A 159 -4.78 16.72 -10.55
CA GLY A 159 -3.82 15.89 -11.28
C GLY A 159 -3.42 14.59 -10.56
N GLY A 160 -3.90 14.36 -9.33
CA GLY A 160 -3.59 13.16 -8.54
C GLY A 160 -2.40 13.29 -7.59
N ASP A 161 -1.72 14.43 -7.59
CA ASP A 161 -0.74 14.81 -6.56
C ASP A 161 -1.46 15.20 -5.26
N ILE A 162 -0.70 15.52 -4.21
CA ILE A 162 -1.23 15.98 -2.93
C ILE A 162 -0.64 17.35 -2.58
N TYR A 163 -1.49 18.27 -2.09
CA TYR A 163 -1.03 19.57 -1.61
C TYR A 163 -0.28 19.43 -0.29
N VAL A 164 0.89 20.06 -0.20
CA VAL A 164 1.76 19.99 0.98
C VAL A 164 2.37 21.36 1.29
N LYS A 165 2.58 21.65 2.57
CA LYS A 165 3.44 22.76 3.02
C LYS A 165 4.22 22.37 4.28
N THR A 166 5.35 23.02 4.54
CA THR A 166 5.93 23.04 5.88
C THR A 166 5.14 24.00 6.76
N LYS A 167 5.03 23.69 8.06
CA LYS A 167 4.22 24.46 9.01
C LYS A 167 4.63 25.93 9.09
N ASP A 168 5.94 26.20 8.98
CA ASP A 168 6.54 27.52 9.13
C ASP A 168 6.72 28.28 7.79
N ALA A 169 6.31 27.71 6.66
CA ALA A 169 6.40 28.37 5.35
C ALA A 169 5.03 28.79 4.82
N ASP A 170 5.00 29.78 3.93
CA ASP A 170 3.78 30.23 3.25
C ASP A 170 3.50 29.47 1.95
N THR A 171 4.54 28.88 1.36
CA THR A 171 4.48 28.22 0.05
C THR A 171 3.72 26.90 0.12
N VAL A 172 2.76 26.73 -0.80
CA VAL A 172 2.04 25.48 -1.05
C VAL A 172 2.63 24.81 -2.28
N TYR A 173 2.93 23.52 -2.13
CA TYR A 173 3.48 22.67 -3.18
C TYR A 173 2.48 21.58 -3.55
N SER A 174 2.65 20.99 -4.73
CA SER A 174 2.12 19.66 -5.03
C SER A 174 3.23 18.64 -4.98
N VAL A 175 2.95 17.49 -4.37
CA VAL A 175 3.90 16.39 -4.20
C VAL A 175 3.24 15.11 -4.69
N SER A 176 4.01 14.25 -5.37
CA SER A 176 3.51 12.95 -5.81
C SER A 176 2.92 12.16 -4.64
N SER A 177 1.72 11.61 -4.85
CA SER A 177 0.99 10.91 -3.81
C SER A 177 1.74 9.69 -3.26
N GLY A 178 2.64 9.09 -4.04
CA GLY A 178 3.47 7.96 -3.61
C GLY A 178 4.36 8.24 -2.38
N PHE A 179 4.70 9.51 -2.11
CA PHE A 179 5.55 9.90 -0.99
C PHE A 179 4.79 10.31 0.27
N VAL A 180 3.53 10.71 0.16
CA VAL A 180 2.81 11.34 1.28
C VAL A 180 1.47 10.69 1.62
N LYS A 181 0.96 9.79 0.77
CA LYS A 181 -0.33 9.15 1.00
C LYS A 181 -0.31 8.19 2.19
N SER A 182 0.82 7.54 2.45
CA SER A 182 1.03 6.66 3.62
C SER A 182 0.78 7.39 4.95
N TYR A 183 1.05 8.70 5.02
CA TYR A 183 0.76 9.53 6.20
C TYR A 183 -0.74 9.65 6.53
N THR A 184 -1.63 9.25 5.62
CA THR A 184 -3.09 9.29 5.84
C THR A 184 -3.68 7.94 6.25
N TYR A 185 -2.89 6.88 6.32
CA TYR A 185 -3.33 5.54 6.71
C TYR A 185 -3.19 5.27 8.21
N GLU A 186 -3.81 4.21 8.70
CA GLU A 186 -3.63 3.67 10.04
C GLU A 186 -2.29 2.92 10.19
N LYS A 187 -1.85 2.68 11.43
CA LYS A 187 -0.59 1.96 11.70
C LYS A 187 -0.63 0.50 11.22
N GLU A 188 -1.80 -0.12 11.17
CA GLU A 188 -1.99 -1.50 10.73
C GLU A 188 -1.59 -1.70 9.26
N TYR A 189 -1.54 -0.62 8.46
CA TYR A 189 -1.00 -0.64 7.10
C TYR A 189 0.41 -1.22 7.00
N PHE A 190 1.24 -1.03 8.03
CA PHE A 190 2.62 -1.50 8.05
C PHE A 190 2.79 -2.94 8.53
N ILE A 191 1.72 -3.62 8.91
CA ILE A 191 1.77 -5.02 9.36
C ILE A 191 1.91 -5.94 8.15
N SER A 192 2.79 -6.94 8.25
CA SER A 192 2.93 -7.96 7.21
C SER A 192 1.62 -8.72 7.05
N LYS A 193 1.16 -8.83 5.82
CA LYS A 193 -0.05 -9.58 5.48
C LYS A 193 0.17 -11.09 5.42
N THR A 194 1.40 -11.57 5.60
CA THR A 194 1.67 -13.01 5.59
C THR A 194 1.13 -13.64 6.87
N VAL A 195 0.13 -14.51 6.72
CA VAL A 195 -0.46 -15.28 7.84
C VAL A 195 0.34 -16.55 8.07
N LEU A 196 0.65 -17.28 6.98
CA LEU A 196 1.52 -18.45 7.02
C LEU A 196 2.53 -18.38 5.87
N GLU A 197 3.81 -18.48 6.21
CA GLU A 197 4.90 -18.46 5.23
C GLU A 197 4.76 -19.60 4.21
N ASN A 198 5.25 -19.35 3.01
CA ASN A 198 5.41 -20.39 2.00
C ASN A 198 6.86 -20.91 2.04
N PRO A 199 7.11 -22.15 2.49
CA PRO A 199 8.45 -22.72 2.43
C PRO A 199 8.95 -22.81 0.99
N SER A 200 10.27 -22.76 0.81
CA SER A 200 10.87 -23.04 -0.50
C SER A 200 10.67 -24.51 -0.88
N ASP A 201 10.71 -24.84 -2.19
CA ASP A 201 10.54 -26.24 -2.67
C ASP A 201 11.49 -27.24 -2.00
N LYS A 202 12.66 -26.79 -1.54
CA LYS A 202 13.66 -27.63 -0.86
C LYS A 202 13.38 -27.83 0.62
N GLU A 203 12.63 -26.93 1.22
CA GLU A 203 12.31 -26.90 2.66
C GLU A 203 10.84 -27.21 2.92
N MET A 204 10.05 -27.47 1.87
CA MET A 204 8.64 -27.81 1.99
C MET A 204 8.50 -29.11 2.80
N PRO A 205 7.86 -29.04 3.98
CA PRO A 205 7.70 -30.22 4.81
C PRO A 205 6.68 -31.15 4.19
N VAL A 206 6.79 -32.45 4.50
CA VAL A 206 5.74 -33.40 4.15
C VAL A 206 4.55 -33.11 5.05
N VAL A 207 3.42 -32.77 4.45
CA VAL A 207 2.15 -32.70 5.16
C VAL A 207 1.74 -34.13 5.51
N ASN A 208 1.72 -34.46 6.79
CA ASN A 208 1.31 -35.78 7.28
C ASN A 208 -0.20 -35.92 7.26
N SER A 209 -0.90 -34.88 7.72
CA SER A 209 -2.36 -34.87 7.66
C SER A 209 -2.96 -33.48 7.61
N ILE A 210 -4.14 -33.41 7.00
CA ILE A 210 -5.05 -32.26 7.07
C ILE A 210 -6.38 -32.72 7.64
N THR A 211 -6.83 -32.02 8.67
CA THR A 211 -8.14 -32.22 9.28
C THR A 211 -8.98 -30.97 9.08
N ILE A 212 -10.15 -31.12 8.47
CA ILE A 212 -11.13 -30.04 8.27
C ILE A 212 -12.35 -30.35 9.12
N GLU A 213 -12.57 -29.49 10.11
CA GLU A 213 -13.70 -29.55 11.03
C GLU A 213 -14.68 -28.42 10.72
N ARG A 214 -15.96 -28.77 10.63
CA ARG A 214 -17.03 -27.80 10.44
C ARG A 214 -18.22 -28.19 11.31
N PRO A 215 -18.94 -27.24 11.93
CA PRO A 215 -20.09 -27.54 12.79
C PRO A 215 -21.22 -28.30 12.07
N ASN A 216 -21.31 -28.18 10.74
CA ASN A 216 -22.33 -28.84 9.93
C ASN A 216 -21.93 -30.23 9.40
N LEU A 217 -20.75 -30.74 9.75
CA LEU A 217 -20.29 -32.08 9.38
C LEU A 217 -20.35 -33.01 10.59
N GLU A 218 -20.95 -34.19 10.42
CA GLU A 218 -21.00 -35.22 11.48
C GLU A 218 -19.61 -35.78 11.81
N LYS A 219 -18.74 -35.85 10.79
CA LYS A 219 -17.34 -36.29 10.92
C LYS A 219 -16.42 -35.32 10.19
N PRO A 220 -15.20 -35.07 10.70
CA PRO A 220 -14.23 -34.25 10.00
C PRO A 220 -13.84 -34.87 8.67
N ILE A 221 -13.42 -34.03 7.73
CA ILE A 221 -12.70 -34.50 6.54
C ILE A 221 -11.24 -34.65 6.96
N VAL A 222 -10.69 -35.84 6.76
CA VAL A 222 -9.28 -36.12 7.13
C VAL A 222 -8.56 -36.62 5.90
N LEU A 223 -7.49 -35.92 5.52
CA LEU A 223 -6.55 -36.30 4.48
C LEU A 223 -5.28 -36.79 5.15
N GLU A 224 -4.87 -38.02 4.86
CA GLU A 224 -3.66 -38.62 5.42
C GLU A 224 -2.65 -38.88 4.32
N TYR A 225 -1.39 -38.58 4.61
CA TYR A 225 -0.28 -38.91 3.74
C TYR A 225 -0.14 -40.43 3.60
N THR A 226 0.04 -40.88 2.36
CA THR A 226 0.08 -42.32 2.05
C THR A 226 1.42 -42.97 2.35
N GLY A 227 2.47 -42.17 2.63
CA GLY A 227 3.84 -42.66 2.77
C GLY A 227 4.55 -42.94 1.45
N GLU A 228 3.86 -42.81 0.32
CA GLU A 228 4.43 -43.01 -1.01
C GLU A 228 4.90 -41.67 -1.61
N ASN A 229 6.22 -41.42 -1.59
CA ASN A 229 6.85 -40.32 -2.31
C ASN A 229 6.89 -40.62 -3.82
N LYS A 230 5.73 -40.70 -4.47
CA LYS A 230 5.64 -40.87 -5.93
C LYS A 230 5.48 -39.51 -6.59
N SER A 231 6.54 -38.70 -6.54
CA SER A 231 6.70 -37.59 -7.47
C SER A 231 6.89 -38.18 -8.88
N GLY A 232 5.79 -38.37 -9.61
CA GLY A 232 5.76 -38.95 -10.97
C GLY A 232 4.69 -40.03 -11.22
N GLY A 233 3.80 -40.34 -10.28
CA GLY A 233 2.76 -41.37 -10.45
C GLY A 233 1.37 -40.81 -10.82
N THR A 234 0.47 -41.67 -11.33
CA THR A 234 -0.95 -41.35 -11.59
C THR A 234 -1.80 -41.36 -10.31
N SER A 235 -1.23 -41.04 -9.15
CA SER A 235 -1.91 -41.14 -7.84
C SER A 235 -1.53 -39.97 -6.94
N ALA A 236 -2.50 -39.47 -6.19
CA ALA A 236 -2.28 -38.41 -5.21
C ALA A 236 -1.47 -38.93 -4.02
N THR A 237 -0.67 -38.05 -3.40
CA THR A 237 0.18 -38.37 -2.24
C THR A 237 -0.62 -38.57 -0.96
N HIS A 238 -1.85 -38.05 -0.92
CA HIS A 238 -2.77 -38.16 0.21
C HIS A 238 -4.04 -38.91 -0.16
N VAL A 239 -4.67 -39.50 0.84
CA VAL A 239 -5.97 -40.17 0.72
C VAL A 239 -6.93 -39.59 1.75
N MET A 240 -8.19 -39.40 1.39
CA MET A 240 -9.22 -39.08 2.36
C MET A 240 -9.54 -40.34 3.16
N THR A 241 -9.42 -40.29 4.49
CA THR A 241 -9.70 -41.41 5.40
C THR A 241 -11.03 -41.24 6.14
N SER A 242 -11.50 -40.00 6.28
CA SER A 242 -12.78 -39.62 6.88
C SER A 242 -13.44 -38.54 6.02
N PRO A 243 -14.79 -38.53 5.85
CA PRO A 243 -15.78 -39.45 6.44
C PRO A 243 -15.84 -40.84 5.79
N VAL A 244 -15.32 -40.96 4.56
CA VAL A 244 -15.25 -42.20 3.79
C VAL A 244 -13.89 -42.28 3.13
N LYS A 245 -13.36 -43.50 2.96
CA LYS A 245 -12.11 -43.68 2.25
C LYS A 245 -12.27 -43.31 0.76
N ALA A 246 -11.52 -42.33 0.28
CA ALA A 246 -11.53 -41.94 -1.13
C ALA A 246 -10.15 -41.47 -1.61
N TYR A 247 -9.81 -41.80 -2.85
CA TYR A 247 -8.62 -41.27 -3.52
C TYR A 247 -8.87 -39.84 -3.97
N LEU A 248 -7.84 -39.00 -3.87
CA LEU A 248 -7.90 -37.61 -4.32
C LEU A 248 -7.54 -37.50 -5.79
N ASP A 249 -8.07 -36.46 -6.43
CA ASP A 249 -7.69 -36.08 -7.78
C ASP A 249 -6.24 -35.61 -7.81
N VAL A 250 -5.39 -36.27 -8.58
CA VAL A 250 -3.94 -36.04 -8.63
C VAL A 250 -3.60 -34.62 -9.08
N SER A 251 -4.41 -34.04 -9.96
CA SER A 251 -4.16 -32.70 -10.51
C SER A 251 -4.61 -31.58 -9.58
N LYS A 252 -5.42 -31.87 -8.57
CA LYS A 252 -5.99 -30.86 -7.66
C LYS A 252 -5.62 -31.07 -6.19
N SER A 253 -5.20 -32.27 -5.80
CA SER A 253 -5.00 -32.61 -4.39
C SER A 253 -3.95 -31.73 -3.73
N ALA A 254 -2.91 -31.33 -4.46
CA ALA A 254 -1.83 -30.51 -3.95
C ALA A 254 -2.32 -29.15 -3.42
N ASP A 255 -3.28 -28.52 -4.12
CA ASP A 255 -3.87 -27.24 -3.73
C ASP A 255 -4.55 -27.32 -2.37
N TYR A 256 -5.18 -28.46 -2.06
CA TYR A 256 -5.85 -28.68 -0.77
C TYR A 256 -4.89 -29.17 0.31
N THR A 257 -3.87 -29.94 -0.05
CA THR A 257 -2.90 -30.49 0.93
C THR A 257 -1.78 -29.53 1.28
N HIS A 258 -1.53 -28.49 0.49
CA HIS A 258 -0.48 -27.49 0.74
C HIS A 258 -1.01 -26.06 0.75
N GLY A 259 -2.30 -25.84 0.46
CA GLY A 259 -2.88 -24.50 0.30
C GLY A 259 -2.90 -23.61 1.54
N LEU A 260 -2.54 -24.15 2.71
CA LEU A 260 -2.29 -23.31 3.89
C LEU A 260 -0.94 -22.59 3.82
N PHE A 261 0.07 -23.19 3.19
CA PHE A 261 1.35 -22.51 3.00
C PHE A 261 1.19 -21.33 2.05
N GLY A 262 1.80 -20.20 2.42
CA GLY A 262 1.66 -18.94 1.68
C GLY A 262 0.32 -18.24 1.88
N LEU A 263 -0.44 -18.59 2.92
CA LEU A 263 -1.67 -17.87 3.25
C LEU A 263 -1.35 -16.41 3.58
N THR A 264 -2.02 -15.50 2.87
CA THR A 264 -1.93 -14.05 3.08
C THR A 264 -3.30 -13.46 3.38
N ALA A 265 -3.31 -12.38 4.14
CA ALA A 265 -4.49 -11.57 4.39
C ALA A 265 -4.63 -10.49 3.30
N ASP A 266 -5.86 -10.10 2.98
CA ASP A 266 -6.09 -8.92 2.13
C ASP A 266 -5.88 -7.62 2.91
N THR A 267 -6.27 -7.60 4.19
CA THR A 267 -6.15 -6.44 5.09
C THR A 267 -5.92 -6.88 6.53
N VAL A 268 -5.41 -5.97 7.35
CA VAL A 268 -5.25 -6.15 8.80
C VAL A 268 -6.23 -5.23 9.50
N LEU A 269 -7.20 -5.81 10.20
CA LEU A 269 -8.26 -5.05 10.88
C LEU A 269 -7.79 -4.48 12.23
N SER A 270 -7.02 -5.26 12.97
CA SER A 270 -6.52 -4.89 14.29
C SER A 270 -5.24 -5.64 14.60
N ALA A 271 -4.25 -4.92 15.11
CA ALA A 271 -3.00 -5.48 15.62
C ALA A 271 -3.19 -6.31 16.90
N SER A 272 -4.26 -6.04 17.65
CA SER A 272 -4.55 -6.69 18.93
C SER A 272 -6.07 -6.74 19.10
N PRO A 273 -6.76 -7.65 18.40
CA PRO A 273 -8.20 -7.68 18.36
C PRO A 273 -8.79 -8.01 19.73
N THR A 274 -9.80 -7.25 20.11
CA THR A 274 -10.66 -7.51 21.27
C THR A 274 -11.55 -8.74 21.02
N GLU A 275 -12.11 -9.31 22.08
CA GLU A 275 -13.05 -10.43 21.96
C GLU A 275 -14.25 -10.09 21.07
N GLU A 276 -14.74 -8.85 21.11
CA GLU A 276 -15.84 -8.40 20.26
C GLU A 276 -15.43 -8.33 18.79
N GLU A 277 -14.22 -7.85 18.48
CA GLU A 277 -13.69 -7.86 17.10
C GLU A 277 -13.54 -9.30 16.58
N LEU A 278 -13.07 -10.23 17.42
CA LEU A 278 -12.96 -11.65 17.05
C LEU A 278 -14.33 -12.29 16.79
N LYS A 279 -15.37 -11.91 17.56
CA LYS A 279 -16.76 -12.35 17.33
C LYS A 279 -17.31 -11.79 16.02
N VAL A 280 -17.13 -10.50 15.76
CA VAL A 280 -17.56 -9.85 14.51
C VAL A 280 -16.86 -10.45 13.30
N ALA A 281 -15.57 -10.78 13.41
CA ALA A 281 -14.81 -11.47 12.39
C ALA A 281 -15.24 -12.94 12.20
N GLY A 282 -16.04 -13.50 13.10
CA GLY A 282 -16.46 -14.90 13.07
C GLY A 282 -15.34 -15.91 13.36
N ILE A 283 -14.21 -15.44 13.92
CA ILE A 283 -13.06 -16.29 14.25
C ILE A 283 -13.17 -16.81 15.69
N ALA A 284 -13.92 -16.13 16.56
CA ALA A 284 -14.22 -16.62 17.91
C ALA A 284 -15.02 -17.95 17.88
N GLU A 285 -15.92 -18.10 16.92
CA GLU A 285 -16.68 -19.33 16.65
C GLU A 285 -16.55 -19.67 15.16
N PRO A 286 -15.43 -20.28 14.74
CA PRO A 286 -15.13 -20.46 13.32
C PRO A 286 -16.12 -21.42 12.67
N THR A 287 -16.60 -21.06 11.48
CA THR A 287 -17.46 -21.95 10.66
C THR A 287 -16.68 -23.13 10.07
N CYS A 288 -15.35 -23.05 10.07
CA CYS A 288 -14.42 -24.08 9.62
C CYS A 288 -13.09 -23.93 10.36
N THR A 289 -12.58 -25.03 10.90
CA THR A 289 -11.23 -25.15 11.43
C THR A 289 -10.46 -26.09 10.52
N VAL A 290 -9.28 -25.68 10.08
CA VAL A 290 -8.37 -26.53 9.31
C VAL A 290 -7.11 -26.70 10.14
N THR A 291 -6.72 -27.94 10.39
CA THR A 291 -5.47 -28.28 11.09
C THR A 291 -4.55 -29.03 10.15
N MET A 292 -3.31 -28.59 10.03
CA MET A 292 -2.29 -29.22 9.20
C MET A 292 -1.10 -29.65 10.05
N LYS A 293 -0.77 -30.94 9.99
CA LYS A 293 0.36 -31.53 10.70
C LYS A 293 1.45 -31.90 9.72
N CYS A 294 2.68 -31.48 10.02
CA CYS A 294 3.84 -31.69 9.17
C CYS A 294 4.84 -32.69 9.78
N ASP A 295 5.75 -33.21 8.98
CA ASP A 295 6.81 -34.14 9.39
C ASP A 295 7.96 -33.46 10.15
N ASP A 296 8.11 -32.15 10.00
CA ASP A 296 9.00 -31.31 10.80
C ASP A 296 8.51 -31.10 12.25
N GLY A 297 7.38 -31.69 12.62
CA GLY A 297 6.77 -31.63 13.95
C GLY A 297 5.91 -30.39 14.19
N LYS A 298 5.78 -29.48 13.22
CA LYS A 298 4.88 -28.33 13.34
C LYS A 298 3.43 -28.73 13.10
N THR A 299 2.54 -28.02 13.81
CA THR A 299 1.10 -28.07 13.59
C THR A 299 0.61 -26.65 13.42
N TYR A 300 -0.17 -26.44 12.37
CA TYR A 300 -0.81 -25.19 12.01
C TYR A 300 -2.32 -25.31 12.20
#